data_AF-A0A1J1E8U0-F1
#
_entry.id   AF-A0A1J1E8U0-F1
#
_cell.length_a   1.000
_cell.length_b   1.000
_cell.length_c   1.000
_cell.angle_alpha   90.00
_cell.angle_beta   90.00
_cell.angle_gamma   90.00
#
_symmetry.space_group_name_H-M   'P 1'
#
loop_
_entity.id
_entity.type
_entity.pdbx_description
1 polymer ?
#
loop_
_entity_poly.entity_id
_entity_poly.type
_entity_poly.pdbx_seq_one_letter_code
_entity_poly.pdbx_strand_id
1 'polypeptide(L)'
;MFKNLFSLLTLGLVVFSCSKPNDTAKKALELQISSVKFEKSKNLTADNISEFYDKLFITKTPPRNMNKNATADGYPNEFTIAATDIVGDSIINVNLPFNSQFTNLTSNASVKATITFKSAVEGVTLGGTAITGKTAEIPFEILATELTKEKLEAGPFRKDFEFSKAGGTSAVKKYTVVVKFSNDKSDKCDIKQGEFGFIVAETGANAKASFNQHGTAPAAGTKVFAHYPTGNSGKDGLTAANAIEFELRKGKSDTAYPTGGELAVTNGAPASSYFKADALILPEGAFIEADSAPGSTANTTANVCPITGNSSSSNDGQQLKVGSTATTAQIYTFRVVAQDGVTKKHYKLKINADAPQ
;
A
#
# COMPACT_ATOMS: atom_id res chain seq x y z
N MET A 1 -47.98 -11.49 -47.22
CA MET A 1 -48.29 -12.61 -46.31
C MET A 1 -47.94 -12.18 -44.89
N PHE A 2 -48.88 -11.55 -44.18
CA PHE A 2 -48.80 -11.31 -42.74
C PHE A 2 -49.70 -12.34 -42.08
N LYS A 3 -49.12 -13.21 -41.24
CA LYS A 3 -49.83 -14.21 -40.46
C LYS A 3 -49.60 -13.93 -38.99
N ASN A 4 -50.70 -13.65 -38.29
CA ASN A 4 -51.03 -14.03 -36.92
C ASN A 4 -50.08 -13.51 -35.82
N LEU A 5 -50.53 -12.73 -34.84
CA LEU A 5 -51.49 -13.19 -33.85
C LEU A 5 -52.01 -11.99 -33.03
N PHE A 6 -53.22 -11.52 -33.35
CA PHE A 6 -54.09 -10.84 -32.39
C PHE A 6 -54.97 -11.94 -31.79
N SER A 7 -54.97 -12.13 -30.47
CA SER A 7 -56.19 -12.50 -29.74
C SER A 7 -56.02 -12.49 -28.22
N LEU A 8 -57.02 -11.86 -27.59
CA LEU A 8 -57.60 -12.15 -26.29
C LEU A 8 -56.82 -11.82 -25.01
N LEU A 9 -56.92 -10.53 -24.68
CA LEU A 9 -57.13 -10.05 -23.33
C LEU A 9 -58.43 -10.65 -22.76
N THR A 10 -58.32 -11.67 -21.90
CA THR A 10 -59.46 -12.15 -21.08
C THR A 10 -59.19 -11.76 -19.64
N LEU A 11 -59.93 -10.76 -19.15
CA LEU A 11 -59.99 -10.36 -17.75
C LEU A 11 -60.49 -11.54 -16.90
N GLY A 12 -59.58 -12.22 -16.22
CA GLY A 12 -59.88 -13.08 -15.08
C GLY A 12 -59.79 -12.27 -13.80
N LEU A 13 -60.90 -11.64 -13.40
CA LEU A 13 -61.07 -11.01 -12.10
C LEU A 13 -61.11 -12.12 -11.02
N VAL A 14 -59.96 -12.47 -10.45
CA VAL A 14 -59.92 -13.33 -9.26
C VAL A 14 -60.26 -12.46 -8.06
N VAL A 15 -61.53 -12.45 -7.67
CA VAL A 15 -61.98 -11.93 -6.39
C VAL A 15 -61.48 -12.89 -5.31
N PHE A 16 -60.29 -12.62 -4.75
CA PHE A 16 -59.86 -13.28 -3.54
C PHE A 16 -60.79 -12.85 -2.40
N SER A 17 -61.64 -13.81 -2.03
CA SER A 17 -62.43 -13.81 -0.81
C SER A 17 -61.59 -13.36 0.38
N CYS A 18 -62.18 -12.48 1.18
CA CYS A 18 -61.64 -11.91 2.40
C CYS A 18 -61.48 -13.01 3.47
N SER A 19 -60.38 -13.74 3.38
CA SER A 19 -59.77 -14.36 4.55
C SER A 19 -58.80 -13.33 5.12
N LYS A 20 -59.16 -12.70 6.25
CA LYS A 20 -58.18 -11.93 7.04
C LYS A 20 -56.91 -12.79 7.17
N PRO A 21 -55.75 -12.37 6.63
CA PRO A 21 -54.51 -12.92 7.12
C PRO A 21 -54.42 -12.46 8.57
N ASN A 22 -54.24 -13.39 9.49
CA ASN A 22 -53.78 -13.06 10.83
C ASN A 22 -52.54 -12.17 10.66
N ASP A 23 -52.69 -10.91 11.09
CA ASP A 23 -51.78 -9.81 10.88
C ASP A 23 -50.58 -9.92 11.84
N THR A 24 -49.85 -11.03 11.72
CA THR A 24 -48.53 -11.23 12.32
C THR A 24 -47.54 -11.61 11.24
N ALA A 25 -47.56 -10.90 10.12
CA ALA A 25 -46.34 -10.75 9.34
C ALA A 25 -45.35 -10.04 10.26
N LYS A 26 -44.34 -10.77 10.77
CA LYS A 26 -43.22 -10.19 11.52
C LYS A 26 -42.67 -9.04 10.67
N LYS A 27 -42.96 -7.78 11.04
CA LYS A 27 -42.39 -6.60 10.36
C LYS A 27 -40.88 -6.77 10.35
N ALA A 28 -40.29 -6.88 9.16
CA ALA A 28 -38.85 -6.90 8.99
C ALA A 28 -38.24 -5.66 9.67
N LEU A 29 -37.04 -5.80 10.22
CA LEU A 29 -36.38 -4.67 10.86
C LEU A 29 -35.96 -3.69 9.76
N GLU A 30 -36.63 -2.54 9.69
CA GLU A 30 -36.28 -1.44 8.79
C GLU A 30 -35.04 -0.73 9.32
N LEU A 31 -33.89 -1.14 8.82
CA LEU A 31 -32.59 -0.57 9.14
C LEU A 31 -31.79 -0.43 7.86
N GLN A 32 -31.29 0.78 7.61
CA GLN A 32 -30.48 1.11 6.44
C GLN A 32 -29.19 1.80 6.86
N ILE A 33 -28.06 1.21 6.48
CA ILE A 33 -26.73 1.79 6.67
C ILE A 33 -26.47 2.80 5.56
N SER A 34 -26.03 4.01 5.93
CA SER A 34 -25.65 5.07 5.00
C SER A 34 -24.14 5.17 4.78
N SER A 35 -23.35 4.84 5.81
CA SER A 35 -21.90 4.82 5.70
C SER A 35 -21.27 3.85 6.68
N VAL A 36 -20.10 3.37 6.32
CA VAL A 36 -19.22 2.59 7.19
C VAL A 36 -17.82 3.19 7.05
N LYS A 37 -17.15 3.42 8.17
CA LYS A 37 -15.77 3.90 8.18
C LYS A 37 -14.95 3.25 9.28
N PHE A 38 -13.65 3.15 9.05
CA PHE A 38 -12.66 2.79 10.05
C PHE A 38 -11.89 4.05 10.41
N GLU A 39 -11.84 4.40 11.68
CA GLU A 39 -11.16 5.61 12.13
C GLU A 39 -9.79 5.24 12.71
N LYS A 40 -8.76 6.00 12.35
CA LYS A 40 -7.38 5.81 12.82
C LYS A 40 -7.32 5.77 14.35
N SER A 41 -7.99 6.71 15.01
CA SER A 41 -8.02 6.83 16.47
C SER A 41 -8.64 5.64 17.20
N LYS A 42 -9.43 4.82 16.49
CA LYS A 42 -10.11 3.63 17.03
C LYS A 42 -9.39 2.33 16.70
N ASN A 43 -8.41 2.36 15.79
CA ASN A 43 -7.69 1.19 15.30
C ASN A 43 -6.18 1.39 15.53
N LEU A 44 -5.80 1.50 16.81
CA LEU A 44 -4.42 1.69 17.27
C LEU A 44 -3.95 0.49 18.09
N THR A 45 -2.65 0.25 18.06
CA THR A 45 -1.92 -0.64 18.98
C THR A 45 -0.93 0.22 19.75
N ALA A 46 -1.27 0.58 21.00
CA ALA A 46 -0.53 1.55 21.80
C ALA A 46 -0.35 2.90 21.06
N ASP A 47 0.90 3.29 20.78
CA ASP A 47 1.22 4.54 20.09
C ASP A 47 1.28 4.41 18.56
N ASN A 48 1.03 3.21 18.02
CA ASN A 48 1.09 2.94 16.59
C ASN A 48 -0.28 2.59 15.99
N ILE A 49 -0.38 2.70 14.68
CA ILE A 49 -1.49 2.20 13.87
C ILE A 49 -1.56 0.67 14.01
N SER A 50 -2.78 0.11 14.09
CA SER A 50 -2.94 -1.34 14.12
C SER A 50 -2.59 -1.97 12.77
N GLU A 51 -2.13 -3.22 12.79
CA GLU A 51 -1.78 -3.93 11.56
C GLU A 51 -2.96 -4.02 10.58
N PHE A 52 -4.18 -4.25 11.07
CA PHE A 52 -5.38 -4.25 10.24
C PHE A 52 -5.60 -2.90 9.54
N TYR A 53 -5.46 -1.78 10.27
CA TYR A 53 -5.70 -0.47 9.68
C TYR A 53 -4.65 -0.11 8.63
N ASP A 54 -3.40 -0.57 8.80
CA ASP A 54 -2.38 -0.50 7.75
C ASP A 54 -2.84 -1.18 6.45
N LYS A 55 -3.40 -2.40 6.55
CA LYS A 55 -3.87 -3.17 5.38
C LYS A 55 -5.02 -2.52 4.59
N LEU A 56 -5.68 -1.50 5.15
CA LEU A 56 -6.72 -0.74 4.43
C LEU A 56 -6.14 0.17 3.34
N PHE A 57 -4.83 0.44 3.37
CA PHE A 57 -4.19 1.38 2.47
C PHE A 57 -3.13 0.71 1.60
N ILE A 58 -2.94 1.24 0.40
CA ILE A 58 -1.92 0.77 -0.51
C ILE A 58 -0.53 1.03 0.08
N THR A 59 0.40 0.10 -0.08
CA THR A 59 1.77 0.23 0.41
C THR A 59 2.50 1.42 -0.24
N LYS A 60 3.42 2.03 0.51
CA LYS A 60 4.26 3.14 0.05
C LYS A 60 5.73 2.84 0.23
N THR A 61 6.54 3.44 -0.62
CA THR A 61 8.00 3.50 -0.46
C THR A 61 8.40 4.98 -0.54
N PRO A 62 9.00 5.56 0.52
CA PRO A 62 9.23 4.97 1.84
C PRO A 62 7.92 4.56 2.56
N PRO A 63 7.98 3.62 3.52
CA PRO A 63 6.80 3.20 4.26
C PRO A 63 6.20 4.36 5.06
N ARG A 64 4.87 4.33 5.24
CA ARG A 64 4.19 5.33 6.07
C ARG A 64 4.66 5.22 7.51
N ASN A 65 4.68 6.36 8.20
CA ASN A 65 4.95 6.40 9.61
C ASN A 65 3.77 5.82 10.40
N MET A 66 4.05 4.76 11.16
CA MET A 66 3.08 4.04 11.98
C MET A 66 2.66 4.80 13.25
N ASN A 67 3.37 5.85 13.65
CA ASN A 67 3.03 6.59 14.86
C ASN A 67 1.68 7.30 14.73
N LYS A 68 0.81 7.17 15.74
CA LYS A 68 -0.54 7.75 15.75
C LYS A 68 -0.56 9.28 15.52
N ASN A 69 0.49 9.97 15.94
CA ASN A 69 0.66 11.42 15.87
C ASN A 69 1.49 11.89 14.67
N ALA A 70 1.86 10.99 13.75
CA ALA A 70 2.61 11.37 12.55
C ALA A 70 1.83 12.39 11.71
N THR A 71 2.43 13.56 11.48
CA THR A 71 1.86 14.66 10.68
C THR A 71 2.36 14.64 9.23
N ALA A 72 3.56 14.10 8.99
CA ALA A 72 4.14 13.86 7.68
C ALA A 72 4.24 12.36 7.41
N ASP A 73 3.93 11.94 6.18
CA ASP A 73 4.00 10.55 5.72
C ASP A 73 3.23 9.52 6.57
N GLY A 74 2.24 9.97 7.36
CA GLY A 74 1.40 9.13 8.21
C GLY A 74 0.18 8.52 7.49
N TYR A 75 -0.60 7.73 8.23
CA TYR A 75 -1.85 7.15 7.73
C TYR A 75 -3.00 8.18 7.75
N PRO A 76 -3.94 8.10 6.79
CA PRO A 76 -5.17 8.90 6.81
C PRO A 76 -5.96 8.70 8.10
N ASN A 77 -6.68 9.75 8.53
CA ASN A 77 -7.47 9.73 9.76
C ASN A 77 -8.67 8.78 9.71
N GLU A 78 -9.15 8.46 8.51
CA GLU A 78 -10.21 7.48 8.30
C GLU A 78 -10.05 6.75 6.96
N PHE A 79 -10.60 5.54 6.90
CA PHE A 79 -10.91 4.80 5.69
C PHE A 79 -12.43 4.66 5.59
N THR A 80 -13.03 5.29 4.59
CA THR A 80 -14.49 5.33 4.42
C THR A 80 -14.90 4.46 3.24
N ILE A 81 -15.85 3.56 3.49
CA ILE A 81 -16.45 2.73 2.44
C ILE A 81 -17.25 3.63 1.50
N ALA A 82 -17.00 3.53 0.19
CA ALA A 82 -17.75 4.30 -0.78
C ALA A 82 -19.25 3.95 -0.71
N ALA A 83 -20.13 4.94 -0.92
CA ALA A 83 -21.57 4.70 -0.85
C ALA A 83 -22.04 3.64 -1.87
N THR A 84 -21.36 3.55 -3.02
CA THR A 84 -21.60 2.54 -4.07
C THR A 84 -21.25 1.12 -3.64
N ASP A 85 -20.41 0.97 -2.62
CA ASP A 85 -19.98 -0.33 -2.08
C ASP A 85 -20.91 -0.87 -1.00
N ILE A 86 -21.87 -0.05 -0.55
CA ILE A 86 -23.00 -0.49 0.28
C ILE A 86 -24.13 -0.86 -0.68
N VAL A 87 -24.20 -2.13 -1.04
CA VAL A 87 -25.08 -2.62 -2.11
C VAL A 87 -26.40 -3.05 -1.52
N GLY A 88 -27.44 -2.27 -1.87
CA GLY A 88 -28.78 -2.45 -1.33
C GLY A 88 -28.78 -2.39 0.20
N ASP A 89 -29.64 -3.20 0.81
CA ASP A 89 -29.75 -3.26 2.27
C ASP A 89 -29.18 -4.58 2.82
N SER A 90 -28.09 -5.11 2.25
CA SER A 90 -27.57 -6.43 2.66
C SER A 90 -26.07 -6.65 2.51
N ILE A 91 -25.34 -5.88 1.70
CA ILE A 91 -23.91 -6.11 1.46
C ILE A 91 -23.11 -4.84 1.69
N ILE A 92 -21.98 -4.96 2.40
CA ILE A 92 -20.98 -3.89 2.55
C ILE A 92 -19.68 -4.42 1.96
N ASN A 93 -19.25 -3.91 0.81
CA ASN A 93 -17.96 -4.26 0.23
C ASN A 93 -16.86 -3.40 0.86
N VAL A 94 -15.83 -4.04 1.40
CA VAL A 94 -14.59 -3.39 1.82
C VAL A 94 -13.55 -3.69 0.76
N ASN A 95 -13.35 -2.74 -0.15
CA ASN A 95 -12.41 -2.87 -1.26
C ASN A 95 -11.02 -2.40 -0.81
N LEU A 96 -10.16 -3.35 -0.48
CA LEU A 96 -8.76 -3.09 -0.15
C LEU A 96 -7.97 -2.82 -1.44
N PRO A 97 -7.01 -1.89 -1.47
CA PRO A 97 -6.11 -1.76 -2.60
C PRO A 97 -5.39 -3.09 -2.90
N PHE A 98 -5.31 -3.49 -4.16
CA PHE A 98 -4.58 -4.71 -4.53
C PHE A 98 -3.11 -4.58 -4.10
N ASN A 99 -2.54 -5.64 -3.54
CA ASN A 99 -1.13 -5.66 -3.17
C ASN A 99 -0.55 -7.04 -3.45
N SER A 100 0.31 -7.14 -4.46
CA SER A 100 0.97 -8.40 -4.82
C SER A 100 1.92 -8.92 -3.72
N GLN A 101 2.41 -8.03 -2.85
CA GLN A 101 3.23 -8.34 -1.67
C GLN A 101 2.42 -8.32 -0.36
N PHE A 102 1.10 -8.56 -0.43
CA PHE A 102 0.26 -8.58 0.76
C PHE A 102 0.75 -9.62 1.78
N THR A 103 1.04 -9.16 2.98
CA THR A 103 1.37 -10.01 4.12
C THR A 103 0.15 -10.19 5.01
N ASN A 104 -0.08 -11.43 5.44
CA ASN A 104 -1.15 -11.77 6.38
C ASN A 104 -0.95 -11.04 7.71
N LEU A 105 -2.04 -10.91 8.48
CA LEU A 105 -1.93 -10.42 9.85
C LEU A 105 -1.04 -11.35 10.67
N THR A 106 -0.21 -10.78 11.54
CA THR A 106 0.66 -11.54 12.46
C THR A 106 -0.12 -12.18 13.61
N SER A 107 -1.28 -11.63 13.96
CA SER A 107 -2.18 -12.12 15.00
C SER A 107 -3.63 -11.69 14.73
N ASN A 108 -4.59 -12.23 15.46
CA ASN A 108 -5.99 -11.80 15.34
C ASN A 108 -6.11 -10.30 15.64
N ALA A 109 -6.87 -9.59 14.80
CA ALA A 109 -7.06 -8.15 14.94
C ALA A 109 -8.42 -7.84 15.57
N SER A 110 -8.42 -7.02 16.62
CA SER A 110 -9.63 -6.35 17.09
C SER A 110 -9.85 -5.09 16.26
N VAL A 111 -10.99 -5.02 15.58
CA VAL A 111 -11.32 -3.96 14.63
C VAL A 111 -12.55 -3.21 15.10
N LYS A 112 -12.52 -1.89 14.92
CA LYS A 112 -13.63 -1.00 15.25
C LYS A 112 -14.07 -0.24 14.01
N ALA A 113 -15.29 -0.53 13.55
CA ALA A 113 -15.95 0.22 12.49
C ALA A 113 -17.01 1.15 13.06
N THR A 114 -17.09 2.37 12.53
CA THR A 114 -18.19 3.31 12.78
C THR A 114 -19.22 3.16 11.68
N ILE A 115 -20.41 2.72 12.03
CA ILE A 115 -21.56 2.60 11.13
C ILE A 115 -22.47 3.80 11.35
N THR A 116 -22.90 4.43 10.26
CA THR A 116 -23.96 5.45 10.28
C THR A 116 -25.20 4.90 9.62
N PHE A 117 -26.36 5.11 10.24
CA PHE A 117 -27.67 4.72 9.74
C PHE A 117 -28.36 5.93 9.09
N LYS A 118 -29.19 5.68 8.07
CA LYS A 118 -29.96 6.74 7.38
C LYS A 118 -30.93 7.46 8.32
N SER A 119 -31.51 6.72 9.28
CA SER A 119 -32.38 7.22 10.34
C SER A 119 -31.83 6.80 11.70
N ALA A 120 -32.19 7.55 12.76
CA ALA A 120 -31.83 7.14 14.11
C ALA A 120 -32.53 5.81 14.43
N VAL A 121 -31.78 4.87 14.99
CA VAL A 121 -32.30 3.57 15.41
C VAL A 121 -32.55 3.58 16.92
N GLU A 122 -33.60 2.90 17.35
CA GLU A 122 -33.95 2.70 18.76
C GLU A 122 -34.42 1.24 18.94
N GLY A 123 -34.04 0.62 20.05
CA GLY A 123 -34.43 -0.76 20.35
C GLY A 123 -33.83 -1.80 19.38
N VAL A 124 -32.68 -1.52 18.79
CA VAL A 124 -31.92 -2.44 17.92
C VAL A 124 -30.69 -2.96 18.67
N THR A 125 -30.32 -4.22 18.45
CA THR A 125 -29.11 -4.84 18.98
C THR A 125 -28.29 -5.50 17.89
N LEU A 126 -26.96 -5.51 18.03
CA LEU A 126 -26.03 -6.33 17.24
C LEU A 126 -25.28 -7.27 18.18
N GLY A 127 -25.47 -8.59 18.04
CA GLY A 127 -24.86 -9.57 18.94
C GLY A 127 -25.20 -9.36 20.42
N GLY A 128 -26.37 -8.79 20.71
CA GLY A 128 -26.80 -8.43 22.07
C GLY A 128 -26.39 -7.02 22.54
N THR A 129 -25.49 -6.34 21.84
CA THR A 129 -25.11 -4.95 22.15
C THR A 129 -26.19 -3.99 21.66
N ALA A 130 -26.77 -3.19 22.57
CA ALA A 130 -27.77 -2.19 22.22
C ALA A 130 -27.18 -1.07 21.37
N ILE A 131 -27.93 -0.67 20.34
CA ILE A 131 -27.60 0.38 19.41
C ILE A 131 -28.67 1.47 19.51
N THR A 132 -28.25 2.71 19.67
CA THR A 132 -29.16 3.86 19.76
C THR A 132 -28.59 5.06 19.02
N GLY A 133 -29.44 5.81 18.33
CA GLY A 133 -29.07 7.01 17.58
C GLY A 133 -28.69 6.72 16.13
N LYS A 134 -28.00 7.66 15.49
CA LYS A 134 -27.65 7.57 14.06
C LYS A 134 -26.32 6.88 13.79
N THR A 135 -25.49 6.70 14.79
CA THR A 135 -24.12 6.18 14.63
C THR A 135 -23.83 5.15 15.71
N ALA A 136 -23.10 4.11 15.35
CA ALA A 136 -22.67 3.08 16.28
C ALA A 136 -21.24 2.65 15.99
N GLU A 137 -20.47 2.41 17.04
CA GLU A 137 -19.18 1.73 16.95
C GLU A 137 -19.42 0.23 17.11
N ILE A 138 -19.01 -0.54 16.09
CA ILE A 138 -19.14 -1.98 16.07
C ILE A 138 -17.74 -2.61 16.18
N PRO A 139 -17.40 -3.20 17.34
CA PRO A 139 -16.21 -4.01 17.46
C PRO A 139 -16.43 -5.40 16.86
N PHE A 140 -15.44 -5.91 16.14
CA PHE A 140 -15.41 -7.29 15.68
C PHE A 140 -13.98 -7.79 15.55
N GLU A 141 -13.80 -9.11 15.62
CA GLU A 141 -12.51 -9.75 15.41
C GLU A 141 -12.37 -10.19 13.95
N ILE A 142 -11.17 -9.99 13.40
CA ILE A 142 -10.70 -10.60 12.15
C ILE A 142 -9.58 -11.58 12.52
N LEU A 143 -9.75 -12.85 12.16
CA LEU A 143 -8.73 -13.86 12.43
C LEU A 143 -7.54 -13.67 11.47
N ALA A 144 -6.33 -13.96 11.95
CA ALA A 144 -5.13 -13.88 11.11
C ALA A 144 -5.19 -14.80 9.87
N THR A 145 -5.94 -15.89 9.98
CA THR A 145 -6.17 -16.87 8.91
C THR A 145 -7.27 -16.45 7.93
N GLU A 146 -7.98 -15.36 8.16
CA GLU A 146 -9.09 -14.88 7.34
C GLU A 146 -8.67 -13.75 6.38
N LEU A 147 -7.80 -12.85 6.84
CA LEU A 147 -7.26 -11.77 6.02
C LEU A 147 -5.93 -12.21 5.38
N THR A 148 -6.01 -13.15 4.44
CA THR A 148 -4.85 -13.66 3.69
C THR A 148 -4.93 -13.24 2.23
N LYS A 149 -3.77 -13.15 1.56
CA LYS A 149 -3.72 -12.85 0.12
C LYS A 149 -4.58 -13.82 -0.70
N GLU A 150 -4.45 -15.12 -0.42
CA GLU A 150 -5.22 -16.18 -1.09
C GLU A 150 -6.73 -15.96 -0.98
N LYS A 151 -7.25 -15.63 0.21
CA LYS A 151 -8.68 -15.35 0.39
C LYS A 151 -9.06 -14.06 -0.32
N LEU A 152 -8.29 -12.99 -0.19
CA LEU A 152 -8.58 -11.72 -0.87
C LEU A 152 -8.59 -11.83 -2.41
N GLU A 153 -7.89 -12.82 -2.99
CA GLU A 153 -7.86 -13.12 -4.43
C GLU A 153 -8.88 -14.18 -4.87
N ALA A 154 -9.00 -15.31 -4.15
CA ALA A 154 -9.78 -16.48 -4.55
C ALA A 154 -11.22 -16.50 -4.01
N GLY A 155 -11.48 -15.84 -2.87
CA GLY A 155 -12.80 -15.85 -2.24
C GLY A 155 -12.89 -14.85 -1.10
N PRO A 156 -13.73 -13.80 -1.21
CA PRO A 156 -13.70 -12.71 -0.25
C PRO A 156 -13.95 -13.20 1.17
N PHE A 157 -13.23 -12.62 2.13
CA PHE A 157 -13.55 -12.79 3.55
C PHE A 157 -14.93 -12.21 3.82
N ARG A 158 -15.78 -12.97 4.52
CA ARG A 158 -17.16 -12.58 4.83
C ARG A 158 -17.39 -12.56 6.32
N LYS A 159 -18.01 -11.48 6.80
CA LYS A 159 -18.49 -11.35 8.17
C LYS A 159 -19.93 -10.87 8.17
N ASP A 160 -20.79 -11.54 8.91
CA ASP A 160 -22.19 -11.17 9.00
C ASP A 160 -22.43 -10.29 10.23
N PHE A 161 -23.10 -9.17 10.01
CA PHE A 161 -23.68 -8.32 11.05
C PHE A 161 -25.17 -8.57 11.09
N GLU A 162 -25.64 -9.22 12.15
CA GLU A 162 -27.04 -9.55 12.36
C GLU A 162 -27.65 -8.62 13.40
N PHE A 163 -28.42 -7.65 12.92
CA PHE A 163 -29.18 -6.72 13.73
C PHE A 163 -30.53 -7.33 14.08
N SER A 164 -30.96 -7.19 15.32
CA SER A 164 -32.24 -7.68 15.82
C SER A 164 -32.91 -6.63 16.71
N LYS A 165 -34.22 -6.78 16.96
CA LYS A 165 -34.87 -5.98 18.01
C LYS A 165 -34.39 -6.42 19.40
N ALA A 166 -34.25 -5.46 20.31
CA ALA A 166 -33.99 -5.72 21.71
C ALA A 166 -35.05 -6.69 22.28
N GLY A 167 -34.62 -7.77 22.95
CA GLY A 167 -35.50 -8.81 23.48
C GLY A 167 -35.72 -10.05 22.58
N GLY A 168 -35.17 -10.08 21.35
CA GLY A 168 -35.14 -11.26 20.45
C GLY A 168 -36.46 -11.55 19.69
N THR A 169 -36.57 -12.46 18.72
CA THR A 169 -35.69 -13.01 17.64
C THR A 169 -36.40 -12.87 16.27
N SER A 170 -37.42 -12.02 16.20
CA SER A 170 -38.43 -12.10 15.14
C SER A 170 -38.12 -11.26 13.90
N ALA A 171 -37.46 -10.13 14.08
CA ALA A 171 -37.09 -9.23 12.99
C ALA A 171 -35.57 -9.12 12.97
N VAL A 172 -34.93 -9.80 12.02
CA VAL A 172 -33.49 -9.79 11.83
C VAL A 172 -33.17 -9.07 10.53
N LYS A 173 -32.23 -8.13 10.58
CA LYS A 173 -31.64 -7.50 9.41
C LYS A 173 -30.17 -7.91 9.35
N LYS A 174 -29.77 -8.52 8.25
CA LYS A 174 -28.42 -9.03 8.06
C LYS A 174 -27.68 -8.19 7.03
N TYR A 175 -26.48 -7.76 7.39
CA TYR A 175 -25.49 -7.19 6.47
C TYR A 175 -24.29 -8.12 6.40
N THR A 176 -23.94 -8.58 5.20
CA THR A 176 -22.70 -9.30 4.98
C THR A 176 -21.62 -8.30 4.58
N VAL A 177 -20.62 -8.14 5.44
CA VAL A 177 -19.37 -7.44 5.13
C VAL A 177 -18.52 -8.38 4.28
N VAL A 178 -18.12 -7.91 3.10
CA VAL A 178 -17.33 -8.65 2.11
C VAL A 178 -16.02 -7.90 1.93
N VAL A 179 -14.92 -8.45 2.42
CA VAL A 179 -13.59 -7.86 2.25
C VAL A 179 -12.88 -8.54 1.09
N LYS A 180 -12.39 -7.73 0.14
CA LYS A 180 -11.72 -8.19 -1.09
C LYS A 180 -10.69 -7.18 -1.56
N PHE A 181 -9.78 -7.59 -2.42
CA PHE A 181 -9.01 -6.62 -3.18
C PHE A 181 -9.89 -5.89 -4.20
N SER A 182 -9.54 -4.64 -4.47
CA SER A 182 -10.00 -3.91 -5.63
C SER A 182 -9.53 -4.63 -6.90
N ASN A 183 -10.36 -4.58 -7.93
CA ASN A 183 -9.99 -5.05 -9.25
C ASN A 183 -9.05 -4.07 -9.96
N ASP A 184 -8.93 -2.84 -9.46
CA ASP A 184 -8.03 -1.83 -9.99
C ASP A 184 -6.59 -2.14 -9.56
N LYS A 185 -5.75 -2.47 -10.54
CA LYS A 185 -4.33 -2.76 -10.35
C LYS A 185 -3.52 -1.78 -11.18
N SER A 186 -2.64 -1.03 -10.53
CA SER A 186 -1.73 -0.15 -11.25
C SER A 186 -0.55 -0.93 -11.84
N ASP A 187 -0.23 -0.61 -13.09
CA ASP A 187 0.93 -1.06 -13.85
C ASP A 187 2.14 -0.11 -13.69
N LYS A 188 2.01 0.94 -12.88
CA LYS A 188 3.05 1.95 -12.69
C LYS A 188 4.22 1.39 -11.87
N CYS A 189 5.40 1.37 -12.49
CA CYS A 189 6.67 0.98 -11.86
C CYS A 189 7.81 1.94 -12.23
N ASP A 190 7.47 3.17 -12.62
CA ASP A 190 8.42 4.23 -12.97
C ASP A 190 8.97 4.95 -11.73
N ILE A 191 10.29 5.00 -11.60
CA ILE A 191 10.99 5.91 -10.69
C ILE A 191 11.25 7.21 -11.46
N LYS A 192 10.64 8.32 -11.06
CA LYS A 192 10.83 9.59 -11.77
C LYS A 192 12.20 10.20 -11.48
N GLN A 193 12.59 11.17 -12.31
CA GLN A 193 13.73 12.02 -12.02
C GLN A 193 13.54 12.71 -10.66
N GLY A 194 14.56 12.62 -9.80
CA GLY A 194 14.50 13.16 -8.44
C GLY A 194 13.78 12.28 -7.42
N GLU A 195 13.38 11.05 -7.76
CA GLU A 195 12.75 10.12 -6.83
C GLU A 195 13.70 9.02 -6.32
N PHE A 196 14.90 8.88 -6.90
CA PHE A 196 15.92 7.97 -6.39
C PHE A 196 16.86 8.68 -5.40
N GLY A 197 16.65 8.51 -4.10
CA GLY A 197 17.35 9.30 -3.08
C GLY A 197 17.89 8.53 -1.87
N PHE A 198 18.74 9.23 -1.12
CA PHE A 198 19.47 8.78 0.06
C PHE A 198 19.30 9.81 1.18
N ILE A 199 19.19 9.36 2.42
CA ILE A 199 19.20 10.20 3.62
C ILE A 199 20.60 10.17 4.21
N VAL A 200 21.23 11.33 4.32
CA VAL A 200 22.56 11.49 4.91
C VAL A 200 22.52 11.11 6.39
N ALA A 201 23.48 10.30 6.83
CA ALA A 201 23.66 9.89 8.21
C ALA A 201 24.98 10.45 8.78
N GLU A 202 25.10 10.50 10.11
CA GLU A 202 26.37 10.88 10.74
C GLU A 202 27.49 9.87 10.47
N THR A 203 27.18 8.57 10.56
CA THR A 203 28.10 7.45 10.33
C THR A 203 27.37 6.25 9.69
N GLY A 204 28.13 5.27 9.21
CA GLY A 204 27.58 4.05 8.61
C GLY A 204 27.05 4.24 7.18
N ALA A 205 25.87 3.69 6.92
CA ALA A 205 25.16 3.85 5.65
C ALA A 205 24.95 5.33 5.32
N ASN A 206 25.24 5.76 4.10
CA ASN A 206 25.07 7.17 3.70
C ASN A 206 25.82 8.13 4.66
N ALA A 207 26.98 7.73 5.20
CA ALA A 207 27.76 8.60 6.07
C ALA A 207 28.04 9.95 5.38
N LYS A 208 27.90 11.05 6.13
CA LYS A 208 28.07 12.41 5.61
C LYS A 208 29.37 12.58 4.83
N ALA A 209 30.47 12.00 5.31
CA ALA A 209 31.78 12.07 4.67
C ALA A 209 31.84 11.49 3.25
N SER A 210 30.89 10.63 2.87
CA SER A 210 30.79 10.05 1.52
C SER A 210 30.15 10.98 0.50
N PHE A 211 29.47 12.05 0.94
CA PHE A 211 28.79 13.03 0.10
C PHE A 211 29.64 14.29 -0.14
N ASN A 212 29.26 15.07 -1.15
CA ASN A 212 29.93 16.32 -1.50
C ASN A 212 29.93 17.29 -0.31
N GLN A 213 31.14 17.63 0.18
CA GLN A 213 31.36 18.52 1.31
C GLN A 213 31.64 19.97 0.90
N HIS A 214 31.69 20.28 -0.41
CA HIS A 214 32.02 21.61 -0.87
C HIS A 214 30.88 22.60 -0.56
N GLY A 215 31.24 23.77 -0.02
CA GLY A 215 30.29 24.73 0.52
C GLY A 215 29.87 24.34 1.93
N THR A 216 28.58 24.11 2.14
CA THR A 216 28.06 23.61 3.44
C THR A 216 27.91 22.10 3.36
N ALA A 217 28.62 21.39 4.24
CA ALA A 217 28.47 19.95 4.40
C ALA A 217 26.99 19.58 4.63
N PRO A 218 26.44 18.56 3.94
CA PRO A 218 25.07 18.14 4.17
C PRO A 218 24.92 17.63 5.60
N ALA A 219 23.97 18.20 6.33
CA ALA A 219 23.65 17.74 7.68
C ALA A 219 22.99 16.35 7.63
N ALA A 220 23.12 15.57 8.72
CA ALA A 220 22.35 14.34 8.84
C ALA A 220 20.83 14.62 8.72
N GLY A 221 20.11 13.70 8.07
CA GLY A 221 18.71 13.87 7.69
C GLY A 221 18.49 14.58 6.34
N THR A 222 19.53 15.19 5.76
CA THR A 222 19.43 15.79 4.41
C THR A 222 19.19 14.70 3.37
N LYS A 223 18.27 14.95 2.43
CA LYS A 223 18.03 14.07 1.29
C LYS A 223 18.96 14.46 0.14
N VAL A 224 19.71 13.49 -0.39
CA VAL A 224 20.52 13.62 -1.60
C VAL A 224 19.93 12.69 -2.66
N PHE A 225 19.58 13.23 -3.81
CA PHE A 225 19.03 12.45 -4.92
C PHE A 225 20.09 12.13 -5.97
N ALA A 226 20.07 10.90 -6.48
CA ALA A 226 20.91 10.49 -7.59
C ALA A 226 20.58 11.29 -8.85
N HIS A 227 21.60 11.55 -9.65
CA HIS A 227 21.45 12.20 -10.93
C HIS A 227 20.73 11.28 -11.92
N TYR A 228 19.83 11.87 -12.71
CA TYR A 228 19.15 11.21 -13.83
C TYR A 228 19.84 11.62 -15.13
N PRO A 229 20.65 10.75 -15.77
CA PRO A 229 21.43 11.13 -16.94
C PRO A 229 20.56 11.42 -18.16
N THR A 230 20.97 12.40 -18.98
CA THR A 230 20.31 12.71 -20.26
C THR A 230 20.30 11.50 -21.21
N GLY A 231 21.28 10.60 -21.08
CA GLY A 231 21.35 9.35 -21.85
C GLY A 231 20.23 8.34 -21.60
N ASN A 232 19.29 8.62 -20.70
CA ASN A 232 18.08 7.82 -20.52
C ASN A 232 17.03 8.03 -21.64
N SER A 233 17.23 8.95 -22.59
CA SER A 233 16.26 9.24 -23.68
C SER A 233 15.92 8.04 -24.57
N GLY A 234 16.74 6.98 -24.60
CA GLY A 234 16.48 5.72 -25.30
C GLY A 234 16.25 4.51 -24.39
N LYS A 235 16.13 4.71 -23.08
CA LYS A 235 16.00 3.64 -22.09
C LYS A 235 14.58 3.59 -21.55
N ASP A 236 13.87 2.49 -21.81
CA ASP A 236 12.46 2.28 -21.41
C ASP A 236 12.32 1.39 -20.16
N GLY A 237 13.41 0.75 -19.72
CA GLY A 237 13.42 -0.19 -18.61
C GLY A 237 12.77 -1.54 -18.92
N LEU A 238 12.30 -1.81 -20.15
CA LEU A 238 11.58 -3.06 -20.46
C LEU A 238 12.51 -4.27 -20.44
N THR A 239 13.80 -4.06 -20.67
CA THR A 239 14.83 -5.11 -20.61
C THR A 239 16.03 -4.64 -19.78
N ALA A 240 16.85 -5.60 -19.31
CA ALA A 240 18.09 -5.27 -18.61
C ALA A 240 19.07 -4.45 -19.47
N ALA A 241 19.08 -4.64 -20.80
CA ALA A 241 19.91 -3.87 -21.71
C ALA A 241 19.46 -2.41 -21.84
N ASN A 242 18.15 -2.16 -21.73
CA ASN A 242 17.54 -0.82 -21.76
C ASN A 242 17.21 -0.30 -20.36
N ALA A 243 17.93 -0.75 -19.32
CA ALA A 243 17.66 -0.36 -17.95
C ALA A 243 17.84 1.15 -17.72
N ILE A 244 16.87 1.79 -17.08
CA ILE A 244 16.93 3.22 -16.76
C ILE A 244 18.02 3.45 -15.70
N GLU A 245 18.88 4.43 -15.91
CA GLU A 245 20.08 4.65 -15.09
C GLU A 245 19.93 5.84 -14.13
N PHE A 246 20.44 5.66 -12.92
CA PHE A 246 20.67 6.70 -11.92
C PHE A 246 22.14 6.70 -11.52
N GLU A 247 22.69 7.88 -11.24
CA GLU A 247 24.12 8.04 -10.93
C GLU A 247 24.35 8.79 -9.61
N LEU A 248 25.19 8.21 -8.75
CA LEU A 248 25.90 8.97 -7.71
C LEU A 248 27.27 9.35 -8.27
N ARG A 249 27.42 10.63 -8.62
CA ARG A 249 28.58 11.13 -9.35
C ARG A 249 29.64 11.64 -8.39
N LYS A 250 30.91 11.49 -8.78
CA LYS A 250 32.05 12.09 -8.08
C LYS A 250 31.86 13.60 -7.97
N GLY A 251 32.25 14.16 -6.82
CA GLY A 251 32.17 15.60 -6.62
C GLY A 251 33.17 16.35 -7.52
N LYS A 252 32.83 17.56 -7.95
CA LYS A 252 33.75 18.52 -8.57
C LYS A 252 34.38 19.39 -7.48
N SER A 253 35.65 19.71 -7.66
CA SER A 253 36.28 20.76 -6.86
C SER A 253 35.51 22.05 -7.03
N ASP A 254 35.33 22.75 -5.92
CA ASP A 254 34.77 24.10 -5.90
C ASP A 254 33.31 24.24 -6.41
N THR A 255 32.56 23.13 -6.48
CA THR A 255 31.15 23.15 -6.86
C THR A 255 30.31 22.29 -5.91
N ALA A 256 29.29 22.89 -5.30
CA ALA A 256 28.39 22.20 -4.38
C ALA A 256 27.36 21.30 -5.11
N TYR A 257 26.83 20.31 -4.41
CA TYR A 257 25.62 19.58 -4.83
C TYR A 257 24.45 20.57 -5.03
N PRO A 258 23.58 20.40 -6.06
CA PRO A 258 23.51 19.27 -7.01
C PRO A 258 24.38 19.39 -8.27
N THR A 259 24.88 20.57 -8.60
CA THR A 259 25.65 20.82 -9.84
C THR A 259 27.00 20.11 -9.82
N GLY A 260 27.67 20.11 -8.67
CA GLY A 260 29.01 19.56 -8.50
C GLY A 260 29.06 18.04 -8.31
N GLY A 261 27.95 17.31 -8.44
CA GLY A 261 27.91 15.87 -8.13
C GLY A 261 27.60 15.59 -6.65
N GLU A 262 27.14 14.36 -6.40
CA GLU A 262 26.56 13.93 -5.13
C GLU A 262 27.62 13.48 -4.12
N LEU A 263 28.73 12.91 -4.59
CA LEU A 263 29.74 12.26 -3.76
C LEU A 263 30.93 13.19 -3.44
N ALA A 264 31.81 12.72 -2.55
CA ALA A 264 33.03 13.44 -2.19
C ALA A 264 33.91 13.77 -3.41
N VAL A 265 34.61 14.92 -3.31
CA VAL A 265 35.23 15.64 -4.44
C VAL A 265 36.45 14.96 -5.06
N THR A 266 37.36 14.41 -4.25
CA THR A 266 38.68 14.04 -4.78
C THR A 266 38.70 12.67 -5.45
N ASN A 267 37.94 11.70 -4.95
CA ASN A 267 37.97 10.31 -5.41
C ASN A 267 36.58 9.65 -5.46
N GLY A 268 35.50 10.43 -5.32
CA GLY A 268 34.19 9.85 -5.00
C GLY A 268 34.16 9.23 -3.61
N ALA A 269 33.23 8.32 -3.39
CA ALA A 269 33.12 7.59 -2.14
C ALA A 269 34.22 6.50 -2.05
N PRO A 270 34.91 6.33 -0.89
CA PRO A 270 35.92 5.29 -0.70
C PRO A 270 35.30 3.88 -0.58
N ALA A 271 36.12 2.83 -0.73
CA ALA A 271 35.72 1.41 -0.66
C ALA A 271 35.08 0.97 0.67
N SER A 272 35.29 1.75 1.74
CA SER A 272 34.64 1.57 3.04
C SER A 272 33.27 2.23 3.14
N SER A 273 32.82 2.91 2.08
CA SER A 273 31.50 3.55 2.04
C SER A 273 30.41 2.56 1.65
N TYR A 274 29.25 2.78 2.25
CA TYR A 274 28.05 1.99 2.02
C TYR A 274 26.87 2.93 1.82
N PHE A 275 25.98 2.58 0.89
CA PHE A 275 24.80 3.37 0.59
C PHE A 275 23.51 2.55 0.69
N LYS A 276 22.42 3.22 1.06
CA LYS A 276 21.07 2.68 0.96
C LYS A 276 20.12 3.76 0.46
N ALA A 277 19.28 3.44 -0.51
CA ALA A 277 18.33 4.39 -1.11
C ALA A 277 17.09 4.56 -0.22
N ASP A 278 17.27 4.99 1.02
CA ASP A 278 16.23 5.14 2.04
C ASP A 278 15.36 6.40 1.87
N ALA A 279 15.66 7.25 0.89
CA ALA A 279 14.75 8.27 0.37
C ALA A 279 14.21 7.94 -1.03
N LEU A 280 14.36 6.70 -1.51
CA LEU A 280 13.74 6.24 -2.76
C LEU A 280 12.22 6.32 -2.66
N ILE A 281 11.60 6.90 -3.68
CA ILE A 281 10.16 6.96 -3.86
C ILE A 281 9.76 6.03 -5.00
N LEU A 282 8.81 5.15 -4.73
CA LEU A 282 8.19 4.29 -5.75
C LEU A 282 6.72 4.68 -5.93
N PRO A 283 6.10 4.39 -7.09
CA PRO A 283 4.66 4.42 -7.25
C PRO A 283 3.96 3.63 -6.13
N GLU A 284 2.77 4.08 -5.72
CA GLU A 284 2.02 3.39 -4.67
C GLU A 284 1.75 1.93 -5.07
N GLY A 285 2.06 1.00 -4.15
CA GLY A 285 1.92 -0.44 -4.39
C GLY A 285 3.10 -1.09 -5.13
N ALA A 286 3.96 -0.32 -5.78
CA ALA A 286 5.15 -0.86 -6.43
C ALA A 286 6.21 -1.27 -5.39
N PHE A 287 6.99 -2.29 -5.73
CA PHE A 287 8.03 -2.85 -4.87
C PHE A 287 9.26 -3.25 -5.66
N ILE A 288 10.37 -3.49 -4.96
CA ILE A 288 11.61 -3.94 -5.58
C ILE A 288 11.67 -5.46 -5.53
N GLU A 289 11.79 -6.09 -6.69
CA GLU A 289 12.05 -7.52 -6.78
C GLU A 289 13.53 -7.77 -6.50
N ALA A 290 13.81 -8.42 -5.38
CA ALA A 290 15.14 -8.90 -5.01
C ALA A 290 15.28 -10.36 -5.41
N ASP A 291 16.44 -10.75 -5.94
CA ASP A 291 16.72 -12.16 -6.19
C ASP A 291 16.95 -12.88 -4.85
N SER A 292 16.41 -14.09 -4.72
CA SER A 292 16.54 -14.92 -3.49
C SER A 292 17.97 -15.38 -3.21
N ALA A 293 18.85 -15.36 -4.22
CA ALA A 293 20.27 -15.63 -4.13
C ALA A 293 21.04 -14.43 -4.71
N PRO A 294 21.21 -13.35 -3.95
CA PRO A 294 21.88 -12.16 -4.45
C PRO A 294 23.36 -12.48 -4.72
N GLY A 295 23.77 -12.31 -5.97
CA GLY A 295 25.09 -12.63 -6.49
C GLY A 295 26.20 -12.09 -5.59
N SER A 296 27.17 -12.95 -5.28
CA SER A 296 28.32 -12.62 -4.44
C SER A 296 29.09 -11.44 -5.04
N THR A 297 29.27 -10.42 -4.20
CA THR A 297 30.21 -9.28 -4.11
C THR A 297 31.25 -8.91 -5.20
N ALA A 298 31.21 -9.46 -6.40
CA ALA A 298 32.02 -8.98 -7.51
C ALA A 298 31.30 -9.24 -8.83
N ASN A 299 30.74 -8.18 -9.41
CA ASN A 299 30.48 -8.12 -10.84
C ASN A 299 29.52 -9.19 -11.42
N THR A 300 28.52 -9.63 -10.65
CA THR A 300 27.46 -10.51 -11.18
C THR A 300 26.11 -9.80 -11.21
N THR A 301 25.36 -10.08 -12.26
CA THR A 301 24.08 -9.50 -12.73
C THR A 301 22.87 -9.73 -11.81
N ALA A 302 23.08 -9.93 -10.51
CA ALA A 302 21.99 -10.20 -9.59
C ALA A 302 21.25 -8.92 -9.21
N ASN A 303 19.93 -9.01 -9.09
CA ASN A 303 19.09 -7.91 -8.64
C ASN A 303 19.29 -7.67 -7.14
N VAL A 304 19.79 -6.49 -6.80
CA VAL A 304 19.99 -6.05 -5.42
C VAL A 304 18.85 -5.13 -5.03
N CYS A 305 18.29 -5.25 -3.83
CA CYS A 305 17.37 -4.22 -3.33
C CYS A 305 18.20 -2.99 -2.90
N PRO A 306 18.10 -1.81 -3.54
CA PRO A 306 18.89 -0.64 -3.18
C PRO A 306 18.56 -0.07 -1.79
N ILE A 307 17.41 -0.43 -1.21
CA ILE A 307 16.99 0.01 0.13
C ILE A 307 17.63 -0.86 1.22
N THR A 308 17.58 -2.18 1.06
CA THR A 308 18.01 -3.13 2.10
C THR A 308 19.36 -3.79 1.82
N GLY A 309 19.83 -3.71 0.58
CA GLY A 309 21.07 -4.34 0.14
C GLY A 309 20.96 -5.84 -0.20
N ASN A 310 22.10 -6.54 -0.22
CA ASN A 310 22.22 -8.00 -0.32
C ASN A 310 22.21 -8.60 1.11
N SER A 311 21.35 -9.58 1.38
CA SER A 311 21.02 -10.03 2.74
C SER A 311 21.82 -11.23 3.25
N SER A 312 22.85 -11.70 2.54
CA SER A 312 23.55 -12.97 2.81
C SER A 312 24.75 -12.95 3.81
N SER A 313 24.99 -11.88 4.58
CA SER A 313 26.14 -11.79 5.51
C SER A 313 25.73 -11.26 6.89
N SER A 314 26.12 -11.99 7.94
CA SER A 314 25.80 -11.70 9.34
C SER A 314 26.71 -10.66 10.00
N ASN A 315 27.77 -10.23 9.31
CA ASN A 315 28.81 -9.36 9.89
C ASN A 315 28.84 -7.98 9.21
N ASP A 316 28.25 -7.88 8.03
CA ASP A 316 28.08 -6.68 7.19
C ASP A 316 26.76 -6.82 6.41
N GLY A 317 25.62 -6.49 7.01
CA GLY A 317 24.31 -6.51 6.34
C GLY A 317 24.32 -5.58 5.11
N GLN A 318 24.25 -6.14 3.90
CA GLN A 318 25.06 -5.67 2.78
C GLN A 318 24.41 -4.55 1.98
N GLN A 319 24.50 -3.33 2.48
CA GLN A 319 24.22 -2.11 1.73
C GLN A 319 25.01 -2.03 0.41
N LEU A 320 24.67 -1.07 -0.46
CA LEU A 320 25.35 -0.80 -1.72
C LEU A 320 26.80 -0.33 -1.45
N LYS A 321 27.72 -1.29 -1.37
CA LYS A 321 29.14 -1.09 -1.03
C LYS A 321 29.92 -0.55 -2.23
N VAL A 322 30.75 0.46 -2.01
CA VAL A 322 31.69 0.88 -3.05
C VAL A 322 32.72 -0.21 -3.34
N GLY A 323 33.06 -0.41 -4.62
CA GLY A 323 34.09 -1.38 -5.03
C GLY A 323 35.45 -1.15 -4.37
N SER A 324 36.36 -2.10 -4.52
CA SER A 324 37.67 -2.12 -3.85
C SER A 324 38.56 -0.91 -4.13
N THR A 325 38.31 -0.16 -5.22
CA THR A 325 38.99 1.09 -5.54
C THR A 325 37.98 2.22 -5.77
N ALA A 326 38.19 3.36 -5.10
CA ALA A 326 37.33 4.54 -5.20
C ALA A 326 37.23 5.12 -6.63
N THR A 327 38.22 4.82 -7.48
CA THR A 327 38.32 5.32 -8.86
C THR A 327 37.38 4.61 -9.84
N THR A 328 36.90 3.40 -9.53
CA THR A 328 36.09 2.59 -10.43
C THR A 328 34.62 2.72 -10.09
N ALA A 329 33.80 2.99 -11.10
CA ALA A 329 32.35 3.05 -10.91
C ALA A 329 31.79 1.66 -10.55
N GLN A 330 30.98 1.59 -9.50
CA GLN A 330 30.28 0.38 -9.10
C GLN A 330 28.85 0.40 -9.65
N ILE A 331 28.41 -0.74 -10.21
CA ILE A 331 27.08 -0.87 -10.82
C ILE A 331 26.23 -1.83 -9.99
N TYR A 332 24.96 -1.44 -9.80
CA TYR A 332 23.91 -2.25 -9.21
C TYR A 332 22.69 -2.25 -10.12
N THR A 333 22.15 -3.43 -10.39
CA THR A 333 20.90 -3.58 -11.15
C THR A 333 19.78 -4.04 -10.24
N PHE A 334 18.55 -3.63 -10.53
CA PHE A 334 17.37 -4.02 -9.79
C PHE A 334 16.11 -3.86 -10.64
N ARG A 335 15.01 -4.47 -10.20
CA ARG A 335 13.72 -4.41 -10.87
C ARG A 335 12.68 -3.81 -9.95
N VAL A 336 11.92 -2.85 -10.46
CA VAL A 336 10.70 -2.38 -9.80
C VAL A 336 9.54 -3.10 -10.45
N VAL A 337 8.72 -3.73 -9.63
CA VAL A 337 7.48 -4.39 -10.02
C VAL A 337 6.33 -3.49 -9.59
N ALA A 338 5.37 -3.30 -10.49
CA ALA A 338 4.19 -2.49 -10.21
C ALA A 338 3.27 -3.18 -9.20
N GLN A 339 2.25 -2.46 -8.76
CA GLN A 339 1.23 -2.96 -7.83
C GLN A 339 0.60 -4.27 -8.33
N ASP A 340 0.36 -4.37 -9.65
CA ASP A 340 -0.21 -5.55 -10.30
C ASP A 340 0.59 -6.86 -10.12
N GLY A 341 1.86 -6.77 -9.70
CA GLY A 341 2.76 -7.92 -9.53
C GLY A 341 3.32 -8.50 -10.83
N VAL A 342 2.98 -7.92 -11.99
CA VAL A 342 3.31 -8.45 -13.32
C VAL A 342 4.15 -7.45 -14.12
N THR A 343 3.77 -6.17 -14.14
CA THR A 343 4.48 -5.14 -14.89
C THR A 343 5.78 -4.79 -14.19
N LYS A 344 6.89 -4.76 -14.93
CA LYS A 344 8.24 -4.53 -14.36
C LYS A 344 9.07 -3.60 -15.21
N LYS A 345 9.95 -2.85 -14.55
CA LYS A 345 11.03 -2.09 -15.18
C LYS A 345 12.37 -2.39 -14.54
N HIS A 346 13.40 -2.43 -15.38
CA HIS A 346 14.80 -2.63 -15.02
C HIS A 346 15.46 -1.29 -14.81
N TYR A 347 16.23 -1.22 -13.73
CA TYR A 347 16.97 -0.04 -13.33
C TYR A 347 18.40 -0.38 -13.01
N LYS A 348 19.23 0.64 -13.10
CA LYS A 348 20.65 0.58 -12.79
C LYS A 348 21.04 1.78 -11.94
N LEU A 349 21.72 1.54 -10.83
CA LEU A 349 22.42 2.57 -10.07
C LEU A 349 23.92 2.43 -10.33
N LYS A 350 24.57 3.54 -10.68
CA LYS A 350 26.02 3.64 -10.82
C LYS A 350 26.60 4.57 -9.75
N ILE A 351 27.45 4.04 -8.89
CA ILE A 351 28.15 4.79 -7.83
C ILE A 351 29.56 5.12 -8.30
N ASN A 352 30.09 6.29 -7.91
CA ASN A 352 31.35 6.85 -8.42
C ASN A 352 31.32 7.05 -9.95
N ALA A 353 30.17 7.41 -10.51
CA ALA A 353 30.09 7.88 -11.88
C ALA A 353 30.94 9.15 -12.07
N ASP A 354 31.43 9.40 -13.27
CA ASP A 354 32.14 10.64 -13.56
C ASP A 354 31.19 11.84 -13.38
N ALA A 355 31.72 12.93 -12.84
CA ALA A 355 30.98 14.20 -12.80
C ALA A 355 30.62 14.59 -14.25
N PRO A 356 29.46 15.25 -14.49
CA PRO A 356 29.18 15.80 -15.83
C PRO A 356 30.31 16.76 -16.19
N GLN A 357 30.76 16.82 -17.45
CA GLN A 357 31.84 17.77 -17.82
C GLN A 357 31.46 19.21 -17.50
#